data_AF-A0A8H9CMJ2-F1
#
_entry.id   AF-A0A8H9CMJ2-F1
#
_cell.length_a   1.000
_cell.length_b   1.000
_cell.length_c   1.000
_cell.angle_alpha   90.00
_cell.angle_beta   90.00
_cell.angle_gamma   90.00
#
_symmetry.space_group_name_H-M   'P 1'
#
loop_
_entity.id
_entity.type
_entity.pdbx_description
1 polymer ?
#
loop_
_entity_poly.entity_id
_entity_poly.type
_entity_poly.pdbx_seq_one_letter_code
_entity_poly.pdbx_strand_id
1 'polypeptide(L)'
;MSTAINRSAWSRSSQRSPGGHYDEKATEYENIAYRCFKCFAGCVFTAEAQKRAYEVQKRFVWWLPSLCAQCQSEVERLKAEDKACQAEWNLRKEFLEKDQKFLRRWLEVIRSIPAYGKRANSSIEVMLMRCLEASHHEADV
;
A
#
# COMPACT_ATOMS: atom_id res chain seq x y z
N MET A 1 26.88 8.40 11.13
CA MET A 1 26.05 9.26 12.01
C MET A 1 25.15 8.33 12.79
N SER A 2 25.16 8.40 14.12
CA SER A 2 24.26 7.60 14.97
C SER A 2 22.90 8.30 15.08
N THR A 3 21.81 7.54 15.03
CA THR A 3 20.46 8.09 15.20
C THR A 3 19.89 7.61 16.53
N ALA A 4 19.96 8.46 17.55
CA ALA A 4 19.48 8.11 18.90
C ALA A 4 17.97 7.86 18.95
N ILE A 5 17.58 6.85 19.71
CA ILE A 5 16.19 6.42 19.96
C ILE A 5 15.55 7.31 21.03
N ASN A 6 14.38 7.89 20.74
CA ASN A 6 13.51 8.48 21.75
C ASN A 6 12.27 7.61 22.00
N ARG A 7 12.34 6.71 22.99
CA ARG A 7 11.24 5.80 23.35
C ARG A 7 9.98 6.54 23.83
N SER A 8 10.14 7.70 24.47
CA SER A 8 9.00 8.52 24.91
C SER A 8 8.18 9.07 23.73
N ALA A 9 8.79 9.15 22.54
CA ALA A 9 8.12 9.56 21.31
C ALA A 9 7.45 8.39 20.58
N TRP A 10 7.61 7.14 21.00
CA TRP A 10 6.91 6.02 20.37
C TRP A 10 5.40 6.06 20.63
N SER A 11 4.65 5.25 19.88
CA SER A 11 3.23 5.02 20.18
C SER A 11 3.06 4.36 21.55
N ARG A 12 1.92 4.60 22.22
CA ARG A 12 1.62 3.98 23.54
C ARG A 12 1.68 2.46 23.50
N SER A 13 1.27 1.84 22.39
CA SER A 13 1.39 0.39 22.20
C SER A 13 2.85 -0.05 22.19
N SER A 14 3.70 0.64 21.43
CA SER A 14 5.14 0.31 21.37
C SER A 14 5.86 0.53 22.70
N GLN A 15 5.46 1.52 23.49
CA GLN A 15 6.05 1.78 24.83
C GLN A 15 5.76 0.68 25.85
N ARG A 16 4.67 -0.06 25.65
CA ARG A 16 4.20 -1.11 26.58
C ARG A 16 4.58 -2.51 26.13
N SER A 17 5.14 -2.66 24.94
CA SER A 17 5.57 -3.96 24.41
C SER A 17 7.04 -4.22 24.78
N PRO A 18 7.34 -5.22 25.62
CA PRO A 18 8.72 -5.63 25.86
C PRO A 18 9.26 -6.32 24.60
N GLY A 19 10.39 -5.83 24.08
CA GLY A 19 11.13 -6.51 23.00
C GLY A 19 10.66 -6.16 21.59
N GLY A 20 10.96 -4.95 21.13
CA GLY A 20 10.93 -4.59 19.71
C GLY A 20 11.90 -5.41 18.84
N HIS A 21 12.19 -4.90 17.65
CA HIS A 21 13.52 -5.06 17.06
C HIS A 21 14.64 -4.50 17.97
N TYR A 22 14.24 -3.68 18.95
CA TYR A 22 15.11 -3.04 19.91
C TYR A 22 14.83 -3.58 21.31
N ASP A 23 15.88 -4.06 21.95
CA ASP A 23 15.86 -4.36 23.38
C ASP A 23 15.83 -3.07 24.22
N GLU A 24 15.74 -3.21 25.54
CA GLU A 24 15.74 -2.06 26.45
C GLU A 24 17.07 -1.29 26.44
N LYS A 25 18.16 -1.94 26.03
CA LYS A 25 19.53 -1.39 26.05
C LYS A 25 19.88 -0.63 24.78
N ALA A 26 19.16 -0.83 23.68
CA ALA A 26 19.41 -0.12 22.43
C ALA A 26 19.30 1.39 22.62
N THR A 27 20.36 2.12 22.32
CA THR A 27 20.40 3.59 22.43
C THR A 27 20.20 4.28 21.09
N GLU A 28 20.41 3.54 19.99
CA GLU A 28 20.45 4.06 18.63
C GLU A 28 19.77 3.10 17.64
N TYR A 29 19.19 3.67 16.59
CA TYR A 29 18.67 2.92 15.45
C TYR A 29 19.81 2.45 14.56
N GLU A 30 19.70 1.24 14.04
CA GLU A 30 20.66 0.63 13.12
C GLU A 30 20.04 0.39 11.74
N ASN A 31 20.83 0.34 10.69
CA ASN A 31 20.32 0.07 9.35
C ASN A 31 19.83 -1.38 9.24
N ILE A 32 18.57 -1.58 8.87
CA ILE A 32 17.99 -2.92 8.70
C ILE A 32 17.89 -3.24 7.21
N ALA A 33 18.62 -4.26 6.76
CA ALA A 33 18.47 -4.77 5.39
C ALA A 33 17.15 -5.54 5.24
N TYR A 34 16.43 -5.32 4.15
CA TYR A 34 15.22 -6.05 3.80
C TYR A 34 15.12 -6.26 2.29
N ARG A 35 14.20 -7.11 1.85
CA ARG A 35 13.90 -7.32 0.42
C ARG A 35 12.51 -6.80 0.11
N CYS A 36 12.39 -6.08 -1.00
CA CYS A 36 11.10 -5.65 -1.50
C CYS A 36 10.25 -6.87 -1.88
N PHE A 37 9.02 -6.96 -1.37
CA PHE A 37 8.10 -8.05 -1.68
C PHE A 37 7.75 -8.13 -3.17
N LYS A 38 7.66 -6.99 -3.86
CA LYS A 38 7.23 -6.93 -5.27
C LYS A 38 8.35 -7.23 -6.26
N CYS A 39 9.49 -6.56 -6.11
CA CYS A 39 10.60 -6.62 -7.08
C CYS A 39 11.81 -7.41 -6.59
N PHE A 40 11.79 -7.90 -5.35
CA PHE A 40 12.87 -8.64 -4.70
C PHE A 40 14.21 -7.88 -4.56
N ALA A 41 14.26 -6.61 -4.94
CA ALA A 41 15.44 -5.76 -4.76
C ALA A 41 15.83 -5.67 -3.28
N GLY A 42 17.14 -5.74 -3.02
CA GLY A 42 17.71 -5.46 -1.70
C GLY A 42 17.52 -3.98 -1.34
N CYS A 43 17.09 -3.72 -0.12
CA CYS A 43 16.79 -2.38 0.38
C CYS A 43 17.31 -2.22 1.80
N VAL A 44 17.49 -0.98 2.23
CA VAL A 44 17.90 -0.65 3.60
C VAL A 44 16.85 0.26 4.23
N PHE A 45 16.32 -0.16 5.38
CA PHE A 45 15.52 0.69 6.23
C PHE A 45 16.47 1.46 7.14
N THR A 46 16.81 2.68 6.74
CA THR A 46 17.86 3.44 7.42
C THR A 46 17.45 3.84 8.83
N ALA A 47 18.44 4.13 9.66
CA ALA A 47 18.23 4.60 11.03
C ALA A 47 17.35 5.86 11.09
N GLU A 48 17.52 6.79 10.15
CA GLU A 48 16.71 8.01 10.04
C GLU A 48 15.27 7.72 9.62
N ALA A 49 15.10 6.78 8.67
CA ALA A 49 13.78 6.35 8.23
C ALA A 49 13.01 5.67 9.36
N GLN A 50 13.70 4.89 10.19
CA GLN A 50 13.15 4.27 11.39
C GLN A 50 12.70 5.30 12.42
N LYS A 51 13.56 6.27 12.74
CA LYS A 51 13.20 7.37 13.63
C LYS A 51 11.93 8.07 13.18
N ARG A 52 11.83 8.41 11.89
CA ARG A 52 10.60 9.01 11.33
C ARG A 52 9.40 8.08 11.44
N ALA A 53 9.55 6.80 11.11
CA ALA A 53 8.45 5.83 11.15
C ALA A 53 7.89 5.64 12.57
N TYR A 54 8.76 5.46 13.57
CA TYR A 54 8.34 5.14 14.92
C TYR A 54 7.99 6.38 15.77
N GLU A 55 8.78 7.44 15.67
CA GLU A 55 8.61 8.63 16.51
C GLU A 55 7.64 9.65 15.90
N VAL A 56 7.59 9.78 14.57
CA VAL A 56 6.72 10.77 13.89
C VAL A 56 5.44 10.11 13.40
N GLN A 57 5.56 9.05 12.59
CA GLN A 57 4.40 8.36 12.01
C GLN A 57 3.72 7.39 12.98
N LYS A 58 4.30 7.20 14.17
CA LYS A 58 3.78 6.33 15.24
C LYS A 58 3.54 4.89 14.79
N ARG A 59 4.33 4.39 13.83
CA ARG A 59 4.34 2.97 13.46
C ARG A 59 4.73 2.16 14.69
N PHE A 60 4.15 0.97 14.81
CA PHE A 60 4.55 0.05 15.87
C PHE A 60 6.02 -0.34 15.70
N VAL A 61 6.76 -0.48 16.80
CA VAL A 61 8.23 -0.68 16.75
C VAL A 61 8.67 -2.00 16.08
N TRP A 62 7.76 -2.97 15.92
CA TRP A 62 8.01 -4.20 15.12
C TRP A 62 7.68 -4.03 13.63
N TRP A 63 7.17 -2.87 13.22
CA TRP A 63 6.83 -2.64 11.83
C TRP A 63 8.11 -2.47 11.00
N LEU A 64 8.18 -3.19 9.89
CA LEU A 64 9.19 -3.02 8.85
C LEU A 64 8.52 -2.72 7.50
N PRO A 65 9.18 -1.94 6.62
CA PRO A 65 8.73 -1.76 5.25
C PRO A 65 8.77 -3.10 4.51
N SER A 66 7.71 -3.39 3.75
CA SER A 66 7.64 -4.58 2.89
C SER A 66 7.97 -4.29 1.43
N LEU A 67 8.10 -3.02 1.06
CA LEU A 67 8.32 -2.56 -0.31
C LEU A 67 9.46 -1.54 -0.34
N CYS A 68 10.23 -1.53 -1.43
CA CYS A 68 11.15 -0.44 -1.70
C CYS A 68 10.40 0.87 -1.96
N ALA A 69 11.11 2.00 -1.92
CA ALA A 69 10.50 3.33 -2.14
C ALA A 69 9.75 3.42 -3.48
N GLN A 70 10.30 2.86 -4.56
CA GLN A 70 9.66 2.87 -5.89
C GLN A 70 8.36 2.05 -5.89
N CYS A 71 8.39 0.82 -5.39
CA CYS A 71 7.19 -0.02 -5.32
C CYS A 71 6.14 0.54 -4.35
N GLN A 72 6.57 1.20 -3.28
CA GLN A 72 5.68 1.88 -2.34
C GLN A 72 4.98 3.07 -3.02
N SER A 73 5.73 3.91 -3.74
CA SER A 73 5.16 5.03 -4.50
C SER A 73 4.16 4.55 -5.56
N GLU A 74 4.48 3.46 -6.26
CA GLU A 74 3.61 2.94 -7.31
C GLU A 74 2.31 2.36 -6.76
N VAL A 75 2.35 1.61 -5.65
CA VAL A 75 1.11 1.12 -5.03
C VAL A 75 0.27 2.26 -4.43
N GLU A 76 0.90 3.34 -3.95
CA GLU A 76 0.18 4.55 -3.52
C GLU A 76 -0.50 5.24 -4.69
N ARG A 77 0.17 5.35 -5.84
CA ARG A 77 -0.41 5.85 -7.09
C ARG A 77 -1.62 5.02 -7.53
N LEU A 78 -1.49 3.69 -7.57
CA LEU A 78 -2.59 2.77 -7.93
C LEU A 78 -3.78 2.90 -6.97
N LYS A 79 -3.53 3.05 -5.66
CA LYS A 79 -4.61 3.26 -4.67
C LYS A 79 -5.32 4.59 -4.85
N ALA A 80 -4.58 5.65 -5.19
CA ALA A 80 -5.17 6.95 -5.49
C ALA A 80 -6.03 6.87 -6.77
N GLU A 81 -5.56 6.15 -7.79
CA GLU A 81 -6.30 5.92 -9.03
C GLU A 81 -7.57 5.08 -8.81
N ASP A 82 -7.49 4.01 -8.01
CA ASP A 82 -8.65 3.21 -7.60
C ASP A 82 -9.70 4.08 -6.89
N LYS A 83 -9.26 4.90 -5.93
CA LYS A 83 -10.15 5.83 -5.22
C LYS A 83 -10.80 6.84 -6.17
N ALA A 84 -10.05 7.34 -7.15
CA ALA A 84 -10.57 8.27 -8.16
C ALA A 84 -11.62 7.60 -9.05
N CYS A 85 -11.34 6.39 -9.54
CA CYS A 85 -12.30 5.61 -10.35
C CYS A 85 -13.56 5.30 -9.54
N GLN A 86 -13.43 4.90 -8.27
CA GLN A 86 -14.57 4.66 -7.40
C GLN A 86 -15.42 5.93 -7.18
N ALA A 87 -14.78 7.09 -7.01
CA ALA A 87 -15.49 8.36 -6.89
C ALA A 87 -16.23 8.73 -8.18
N GLU A 88 -15.59 8.54 -9.34
CA GLU A 88 -16.20 8.78 -10.65
C GLU A 88 -17.40 7.87 -10.90
N TRP A 89 -17.25 6.57 -10.60
CA TRP A 89 -18.30 5.57 -10.67
C TRP A 89 -19.52 5.95 -9.83
N ASN A 90 -19.30 6.39 -8.59
CA ASN A 90 -20.39 6.79 -7.70
C ASN A 90 -21.15 8.02 -8.22
N LEU A 91 -20.52 8.88 -9.01
CA LEU A 91 -21.14 10.08 -9.57
C LEU A 91 -21.87 9.82 -10.89
N ARG A 92 -21.35 8.92 -11.73
CA ARG A 92 -21.79 8.77 -13.13
C ARG A 92 -21.97 7.31 -13.55
N LYS A 93 -22.45 6.48 -12.63
CA LYS A 93 -22.57 5.03 -12.81
C LYS A 93 -23.21 4.64 -14.14
N GLU A 94 -24.40 5.17 -14.43
CA GLU A 94 -25.19 4.79 -15.61
C GLU A 94 -24.44 5.03 -16.93
N PHE A 95 -23.61 6.08 -16.97
CA PHE A 95 -22.78 6.38 -18.14
C PHE A 95 -21.53 5.49 -18.18
N LEU A 96 -20.84 5.35 -17.05
CA LEU A 96 -19.57 4.62 -16.96
C LEU A 96 -19.73 3.10 -17.04
N GLU A 97 -20.92 2.58 -16.74
CA GLU A 97 -21.27 1.16 -16.87
C GLU A 97 -21.19 0.67 -18.31
N LYS A 98 -21.31 1.56 -19.30
CA LYS A 98 -21.14 1.26 -20.73
C LYS A 98 -19.79 1.73 -21.29
N ASP A 99 -19.01 2.49 -20.51
CA ASP A 99 -17.69 2.97 -20.93
C ASP A 99 -16.64 1.87 -20.76
N GLN A 100 -16.44 1.06 -21.81
CA GLN A 100 -15.45 -0.01 -21.79
C GLN A 100 -14.02 0.48 -21.49
N LYS A 101 -13.67 1.71 -21.89
CA LYS A 101 -12.32 2.23 -21.67
C LYS A 101 -12.12 2.54 -20.19
N PHE A 102 -13.10 3.16 -19.56
CA PHE A 102 -13.12 3.38 -18.12
C PHE A 102 -13.05 2.07 -17.33
N LEU A 103 -13.93 1.12 -17.66
CA LEU A 103 -14.03 -0.18 -16.97
C LEU A 103 -12.72 -0.98 -17.07
N ARG A 104 -12.09 -1.04 -18.24
CA ARG A 104 -10.80 -1.75 -18.44
C ARG A 104 -9.67 -1.08 -17.67
N ARG A 105 -9.57 0.25 -17.71
CA ARG A 105 -8.59 1.01 -16.94
C ARG A 105 -8.72 0.71 -15.45
N TRP A 106 -9.94 0.81 -14.92
CA TRP A 106 -10.17 0.56 -13.49
C TRP A 106 -9.87 -0.90 -13.11
N LEU A 107 -10.25 -1.85 -13.96
CA LEU A 107 -9.94 -3.26 -13.77
C LEU A 107 -8.42 -3.53 -13.73
N GLU A 108 -7.64 -2.90 -14.59
CA GLU A 108 -6.18 -3.00 -14.60
C GLU A 108 -5.57 -2.47 -13.30
N VAL A 109 -6.07 -1.33 -12.80
CA VAL A 109 -5.61 -0.72 -11.55
C VAL A 109 -5.82 -1.66 -10.37
N ILE A 110 -7.04 -2.19 -10.19
CA ILE A 110 -7.34 -3.06 -9.04
C ILE A 110 -6.64 -4.41 -9.12
N ARG A 111 -6.37 -4.93 -10.33
CA ARG A 111 -5.60 -6.16 -10.54
C ARG A 111 -4.10 -5.98 -10.29
N SER A 112 -3.58 -4.77 -10.44
CA SER A 112 -2.17 -4.46 -10.21
C SER A 112 -1.82 -4.38 -8.72
N ILE A 113 -2.76 -3.95 -7.86
CA ILE A 113 -2.53 -3.73 -6.43
C ILE A 113 -2.10 -5.01 -5.65
N PRO A 114 -2.70 -6.20 -5.87
CA PRO A 114 -2.32 -7.42 -5.16
C PRO A 114 -0.86 -7.83 -5.32
N ALA A 115 -0.24 -7.52 -6.46
CA ALA A 115 1.17 -7.82 -6.71
C ALA A 115 2.11 -7.15 -5.70
N TYR A 116 1.65 -6.09 -5.01
CA TYR A 116 2.39 -5.36 -3.97
C TYR A 116 2.13 -5.90 -2.55
N GLY A 117 1.57 -7.11 -2.43
CA GLY A 117 1.25 -7.75 -1.15
C GLY A 117 0.05 -7.11 -0.44
N LYS A 118 -0.86 -6.51 -1.22
CA LYS A 118 -2.10 -5.92 -0.70
C LYS A 118 -3.28 -6.86 -0.98
N ARG A 119 -4.34 -6.73 -0.19
CA ARG A 119 -5.55 -7.54 -0.39
C ARG A 119 -6.25 -7.14 -1.69
N ALA A 120 -6.67 -8.12 -2.47
CA ALA A 120 -7.47 -7.92 -3.67
C ALA A 120 -8.89 -7.44 -3.32
N ASN A 121 -9.47 -6.61 -4.19
CA ASN A 121 -10.86 -6.18 -4.11
C ASN A 121 -11.71 -7.00 -5.11
N SER A 122 -11.94 -8.27 -4.75
CA SER A 122 -12.63 -9.22 -5.62
C SER A 122 -14.07 -8.82 -5.94
N SER A 123 -14.75 -8.09 -5.06
CA SER A 123 -16.12 -7.62 -5.29
C SER A 123 -16.20 -6.60 -6.43
N ILE A 124 -15.31 -5.60 -6.43
CA ILE A 124 -15.24 -4.62 -7.52
C ILE A 124 -14.75 -5.28 -8.81
N GLU A 125 -13.79 -6.20 -8.72
CA GLU A 125 -13.32 -6.95 -9.89
C GLU A 125 -14.45 -7.71 -10.59
N VAL A 126 -15.25 -8.47 -9.83
CA VAL A 126 -16.40 -9.22 -10.38
C VAL A 126 -17.44 -8.28 -10.99
N MET A 127 -17.73 -7.15 -10.35
CA MET A 127 -18.64 -6.14 -10.90
C MET A 127 -18.13 -5.60 -12.24
N LEU A 128 -16.87 -5.19 -12.33
CA LEU A 128 -16.30 -4.64 -13.56
C LEU A 128 -16.28 -5.65 -14.70
N MET A 129 -15.97 -6.92 -14.40
CA MET A 129 -16.04 -7.99 -15.41
C MET A 129 -17.46 -8.16 -15.95
N ARG A 130 -18.48 -8.14 -15.08
CA ARG A 130 -19.89 -8.23 -15.51
C ARG A 130 -20.31 -7.07 -16.41
N CYS A 131 -19.94 -5.83 -16.07
CA CYS A 131 -20.26 -4.67 -16.92
C CYS A 131 -19.57 -4.76 -18.29
N LEU A 132 -18.34 -5.27 -18.33
CA LEU A 132 -17.61 -5.49 -19.59
C LEU A 132 -18.26 -6.59 -20.44
N GLU A 133 -18.67 -7.71 -19.83
CA GLU A 133 -19.37 -8.80 -20.53
C GLU A 133 -20.72 -8.35 -21.10
N ALA A 134 -21.52 -7.60 -20.31
CA ALA A 134 -22.80 -7.06 -20.75
C ALA A 134 -22.65 -6.10 -21.95
N SER A 135 -21.56 -5.32 -21.98
CA SER A 135 -21.26 -4.38 -23.07
C SER A 135 -20.84 -5.06 -24.38
N HIS A 136 -20.41 -6.33 -24.36
CA HIS A 136 -20.16 -7.10 -25.59
C HIS A 136 -21.45 -7.64 -26.20
N HIS A 137 -22.44 -8.00 -25.38
CA HIS A 137 -23.69 -8.57 -25.87
C HIS A 137 -24.62 -7.55 -26.55
N GLU A 138 -24.52 -6.25 -26.19
CA GLU A 138 -25.25 -5.17 -26.88
C GLU A 138 -24.68 -4.81 -28.27
N ALA A 139 -23.48 -5.30 -28.63
CA ALA A 139 -22.85 -5.01 -29.93
C ALA A 139 -23.15 -6.08 -31.01
N ASP A 140 -23.63 -7.25 -30.60
CA ASP A 140 -23.89 -8.42 -31.47
C ASP A 140 -25.39 -8.64 -31.75
N VAL A 141 -26.27 -7.74 -31.31
CA VAL A 141 -27.73 -7.74 -31.52
C VAL A 141 -28.14 -6.50 -32.30
#